data_AF-A0A0K0DI95-F1
#
_entry.id   AF-A0A0K0DI95-F1
#
_cell.length_a   1.000
_cell.length_b   1.000
_cell.length_c   1.000
_cell.angle_alpha   90.00
_cell.angle_beta   90.00
_cell.angle_gamma   90.00
#
_symmetry.space_group_name_H-M   'P 1'
#
loop_
_entity.id
_entity.type
_entity.pdbx_description
1 polymer ?
#
loop_
_entity_poly.entity_id
_entity_poly.type
_entity_poly.pdbx_seq_one_letter_code
_entity_poly.pdbx_strand_id
1 'polypeptide(L)'
;MRFTYGEQSLRRLDLPVAWTVSLSVFPDRMVKGKQDRKARNAINEVVTREYTIHMHKRIKGVGSKKRAPRAIDEIRKFAKQQMNTEDVRIDTRLNKFIWSKGIK
;
A
#
# COMPACT_ATOMS: atom_id res chain seq x y z
N MET A 1 33.87 -35.21 -52.08
CA MET A 1 32.65 -35.25 -52.92
C MET A 1 32.05 -36.65 -52.81
N ARG A 2 31.05 -36.84 -51.93
CA ARG A 2 29.92 -37.80 -52.04
C ARG A 2 29.07 -37.69 -50.77
N PHE A 3 27.84 -37.22 -50.98
CA PHE A 3 26.71 -37.24 -50.05
C PHE A 3 26.17 -38.67 -49.93
N THR A 4 25.61 -39.03 -48.77
CA THR A 4 24.41 -39.87 -48.67
C THR A 4 23.62 -39.54 -47.40
N TYR A 5 22.33 -39.26 -47.61
CA TYR A 5 21.24 -39.14 -46.64
C TYR A 5 20.82 -40.52 -46.10
N GLY A 6 20.22 -40.56 -44.91
CA GLY A 6 19.04 -41.39 -44.66
C GLY A 6 19.10 -42.47 -43.57
N GLU A 7 17.97 -42.61 -42.87
CA GLU A 7 17.44 -43.79 -42.16
C GLU A 7 17.72 -44.03 -40.66
N GLN A 8 16.79 -43.49 -39.83
CA GLN A 8 15.90 -44.19 -38.89
C GLN A 8 16.43 -45.39 -38.07
N SER A 9 16.42 -45.30 -36.72
CA SER A 9 15.37 -45.88 -35.86
C SER A 9 15.77 -46.10 -34.38
N LEU A 10 14.77 -45.88 -33.50
CA LEU A 10 14.48 -46.57 -32.23
C LEU A 10 15.43 -46.46 -31.03
N ARG A 11 14.94 -45.79 -29.97
CA ARG A 11 14.51 -46.39 -28.67
C ARG A 11 13.90 -45.28 -27.80
N ARG A 12 12.59 -45.29 -27.62
CA ARG A 12 11.91 -45.70 -26.37
C ARG A 12 12.34 -44.87 -25.16
N LEU A 13 11.45 -43.94 -24.81
CA LEU A 13 10.91 -43.73 -23.46
C LEU A 13 11.93 -43.79 -22.32
N ASP A 14 12.31 -42.62 -21.82
CA ASP A 14 12.49 -42.41 -20.38
C ASP A 14 12.22 -40.93 -20.07
N LEU A 15 10.95 -40.64 -19.77
CA LEU A 15 10.55 -39.40 -19.11
C LEU A 15 10.73 -39.61 -17.59
N PRO A 16 11.60 -38.86 -16.91
CA PRO A 16 11.62 -38.88 -15.45
C PRO A 16 10.42 -38.09 -14.91
N VAL A 17 9.52 -38.85 -14.30
CA VAL A 17 8.38 -38.41 -13.50
C VAL A 17 8.91 -37.84 -12.17
N ALA A 18 9.46 -36.62 -12.19
CA ALA A 18 9.89 -35.95 -10.97
C ALA A 18 9.81 -34.42 -11.15
N TRP A 19 8.58 -33.92 -11.08
CA TRP A 19 8.25 -32.65 -10.44
C TRP A 19 8.98 -31.42 -11.00
N THR A 20 8.85 -31.20 -12.32
CA THR A 20 8.72 -29.85 -12.83
C THR A 20 7.41 -29.29 -12.27
N VAL A 21 7.45 -28.87 -11.01
CA VAL A 21 6.37 -28.17 -10.34
C VAL A 21 6.03 -26.98 -11.23
N SER A 22 4.85 -27.09 -11.84
CA SER A 22 4.13 -26.01 -12.48
C SER A 22 4.05 -24.83 -11.50
N LEU A 23 4.94 -23.87 -11.66
CA LEU A 23 4.82 -22.52 -11.13
C LEU A 23 4.88 -21.55 -12.30
N SER A 24 3.92 -21.68 -13.22
CA SER A 24 3.37 -20.51 -13.89
C SER A 24 2.60 -19.71 -12.82
N VAL A 25 3.33 -19.02 -11.95
CA VAL A 25 2.77 -17.90 -11.18
C VAL A 25 2.49 -16.81 -12.20
N PHE A 26 1.26 -16.81 -12.67
CA PHE A 26 0.64 -15.71 -13.39
C PHE A 26 1.01 -14.38 -12.72
N PRO A 27 1.66 -13.43 -13.43
CA PRO A 27 1.73 -12.07 -12.95
C PRO A 27 0.34 -11.45 -13.16
N ASP A 28 -0.48 -11.44 -12.11
CA ASP A 28 -1.71 -10.66 -12.08
C ASP A 28 -1.33 -9.17 -11.98
N ARG A 29 -0.88 -8.62 -13.13
CA ARG A 29 -0.63 -7.20 -13.31
C ARG A 29 -1.99 -6.54 -13.49
N MET A 30 -2.66 -6.30 -12.38
CA MET A 30 -3.90 -5.55 -12.31
C MET A 30 -3.71 -4.16 -12.94
N VAL A 31 -4.37 -3.94 -14.08
CA VAL A 31 -4.46 -2.66 -14.78
C VAL A 31 -5.07 -1.65 -13.82
N LYS A 32 -4.37 -0.54 -13.57
CA LYS A 32 -4.90 0.58 -12.80
C LYS A 32 -6.00 1.23 -13.65
N GLY A 33 -7.24 0.80 -13.41
CA GLY A 33 -8.43 1.38 -14.00
C GLY A 33 -8.40 2.89 -13.84
N LYS A 34 -8.49 3.60 -14.96
CA LYS A 34 -8.57 5.06 -15.03
C LYS A 34 -9.85 5.45 -14.30
N GLN A 35 -9.73 5.99 -13.09
CA GLN A 35 -10.88 6.48 -12.34
C GLN A 35 -11.54 7.60 -13.15
N ASP A 36 -12.77 7.35 -13.62
CA ASP A 36 -13.67 8.38 -14.11
C ASP A 36 -13.74 9.50 -13.09
N ARG A 37 -13.37 10.71 -13.52
CA ARG A 37 -13.55 11.92 -12.71
C ARG A 37 -15.04 12.19 -12.61
N LYS A 38 -15.68 11.58 -11.62
CA LYS A 38 -17.05 11.89 -11.22
C LYS A 38 -17.14 13.41 -11.02
N ALA A 39 -18.05 14.05 -11.73
CA ALA A 39 -18.33 15.47 -11.60
C ALA A 39 -18.51 15.82 -10.12
N ARG A 40 -17.78 16.82 -9.65
CA ARG A 40 -17.79 17.24 -8.25
C ARG A 40 -19.14 17.87 -7.95
N ASN A 41 -20.03 17.13 -7.31
CA ASN A 41 -21.21 17.72 -6.67
C ASN A 41 -20.72 18.52 -5.47
N ALA A 42 -21.06 19.80 -5.38
CA ALA A 42 -20.67 20.69 -4.26
C ALA A 42 -21.05 20.13 -2.87
N ILE A 43 -22.05 19.25 -2.80
CA ILE A 43 -22.45 18.55 -1.57
C ILE A 43 -21.39 17.54 -1.11
N ASN A 44 -20.64 16.92 -2.03
CA ASN A 44 -19.53 16.02 -1.70
C ASN A 44 -18.24 16.77 -1.30
N GLU A 45 -18.22 18.10 -1.35
CA GLU A 45 -17.09 18.88 -0.83
C GLU A 45 -17.16 19.00 0.69
N VAL A 46 -18.38 19.06 1.24
CA VAL A 46 -18.62 19.11 2.70
C VAL A 46 -18.75 17.68 3.22
N VAL A 47 -17.64 17.15 3.69
CA VAL A 47 -17.56 15.76 4.14
C VAL A 47 -17.14 15.70 5.61
N THR A 48 -18.07 15.26 6.46
CA THR A 48 -17.79 14.93 7.86
C THR A 48 -17.54 13.42 7.98
N ARG A 49 -16.36 13.02 8.43
CA ARG A 49 -15.99 11.62 8.65
C ARG A 49 -15.31 11.46 9.99
N GLU A 50 -15.66 10.42 10.72
CA GLU A 50 -14.97 10.02 11.94
C GLU A 50 -13.94 8.93 11.63
N TYR A 51 -12.71 9.13 12.10
CA TYR A 51 -11.61 8.21 11.86
C TYR A 51 -10.89 7.88 13.17
N THR A 52 -10.57 6.60 13.34
CA THR A 52 -9.71 6.15 14.43
C THR A 52 -8.26 6.08 13.94
N ILE A 53 -7.37 6.85 14.57
CA ILE A 53 -5.94 6.87 14.23
C ILE A 53 -5.16 6.02 15.22
N HIS A 54 -4.46 4.99 14.72
CA HIS A 54 -3.61 4.15 15.57
C HIS A 54 -2.25 4.82 15.84
N MET A 55 -2.19 5.62 16.90
CA MET A 55 -1.02 6.45 17.25
C MET A 55 0.21 5.64 17.66
N HIS A 56 0.04 4.53 18.38
CA HIS A 56 1.15 3.74 18.91
C HIS A 56 2.10 3.23 17.82
N LYS A 57 1.58 2.71 16.71
CA LYS A 57 2.40 2.25 15.56
C LYS A 57 3.19 3.38 14.91
N ARG A 58 2.68 4.61 14.93
CA ARG A 58 3.28 5.77 14.27
C ARG A 58 4.37 6.43 15.12
N ILE A 59 4.25 6.37 16.45
CA ILE A 59 5.19 6.96 17.41
C ILE A 59 6.12 5.93 18.07
N LYS A 60 6.09 4.67 17.61
CA LYS A 60 6.99 3.62 18.08
C LYS A 60 8.43 3.96 17.71
N GLY A 61 9.36 3.87 18.66
CA GLY A 61 10.78 4.17 18.46
C GLY A 61 11.14 5.66 18.46
N VAL A 62 10.17 6.57 18.61
CA VAL A 62 10.44 8.00 18.76
C VAL A 62 10.75 8.32 20.22
N GLY A 63 11.82 9.07 20.48
CA GLY A 63 12.14 9.54 21.82
C GLY A 63 11.04 10.44 22.40
N SER A 64 10.80 10.30 23.71
CA SER A 64 9.76 11.02 24.47
C SER A 64 9.67 12.51 24.12
N LYS A 65 10.81 13.23 24.08
CA LYS A 65 10.90 14.67 23.71
C LYS A 65 10.23 15.03 22.39
N LYS A 66 10.20 14.14 21.41
CA LYS A 66 9.64 14.38 20.06
C LYS A 66 8.33 13.65 19.84
N ARG A 67 7.81 12.89 20.81
CA ARG A 67 6.63 12.04 20.61
C ARG A 67 5.34 12.83 20.38
N ALA A 68 5.05 13.82 21.21
CA ALA A 68 3.89 14.69 21.07
C ALA A 68 3.90 15.55 19.78
N PRO A 69 4.98 16.27 19.43
CA PRO A 69 5.01 17.00 18.16
C PRO A 69 4.94 16.06 16.96
N ARG A 70 5.55 14.87 17.03
CA ARG A 70 5.47 13.89 15.95
C ARG A 70 4.08 13.29 15.78
N ALA A 71 3.36 13.10 16.88
CA ALA A 71 1.96 12.70 16.86
C ALA A 71 1.09 13.71 16.10
N ILE A 72 1.31 15.02 16.34
CA ILE A 72 0.60 16.09 15.65
C ILE A 72 0.88 16.06 14.14
N ASP A 73 2.16 15.93 13.76
CA ASP A 73 2.55 15.84 12.34
C ASP A 73 1.89 14.64 11.64
N GLU A 74 1.82 13.49 12.31
CA GLU A 74 1.24 12.30 11.71
C GLU A 74 -0.29 12.41 11.58
N ILE A 75 -0.97 13.07 12.52
CA ILE A 75 -2.40 13.37 12.40
C ILE A 75 -2.65 14.29 11.20
N ARG A 76 -1.80 15.31 11.00
CA ARG A 76 -1.86 16.18 9.80
C ARG A 76 -1.67 15.35 8.53
N LYS A 77 -0.65 14.49 8.51
CA LYS A 77 -0.37 13.62 7.36
C LYS A 77 -1.53 12.69 7.05
N PHE A 78 -2.15 12.11 8.07
CA PHE A 78 -3.32 11.24 7.92
C PHE A 78 -4.52 12.00 7.33
N ALA A 79 -4.83 13.18 7.86
CA ALA A 79 -5.90 14.02 7.35
C ALA A 79 -5.67 14.43 5.88
N LYS A 80 -4.43 14.81 5.52
CA LYS A 80 -4.06 15.13 4.13
C LYS A 80 -4.28 13.94 3.19
N GLN A 81 -3.93 12.72 3.62
CA GLN A 81 -4.08 11.52 2.79
C GLN A 81 -5.53 11.06 2.62
N GLN A 82 -6.37 11.19 3.64
CA GLN A 82 -7.76 10.73 3.60
C GLN A 82 -8.70 11.76 2.96
N MET A 83 -8.48 13.05 3.22
CA MET A 83 -9.34 14.13 2.74
C MET A 83 -8.81 14.78 1.45
N ASN A 84 -7.53 14.56 1.09
CA ASN A 84 -6.85 15.19 -0.05
C ASN A 84 -6.90 16.73 -0.02
N THR A 85 -6.84 17.31 1.19
CA THR A 85 -6.81 18.75 1.42
C THR A 85 -5.40 19.19 1.80
N GLU A 86 -4.95 20.35 1.31
CA GLU A 86 -3.61 20.86 1.61
C GLU A 86 -3.53 21.54 3.00
N ASP A 87 -4.57 22.27 3.36
CA ASP A 87 -4.70 22.95 4.65
C ASP A 87 -5.47 22.09 5.67
N VAL A 88 -4.84 21.85 6.83
CA VAL A 88 -5.40 21.04 7.92
C VAL A 88 -5.25 21.81 9.22
N ARG A 89 -6.38 22.30 9.73
CA ARG A 89 -6.46 22.97 11.03
C ARG A 89 -6.81 21.95 12.12
N ILE A 90 -6.03 21.92 13.19
CA ILE A 90 -6.25 21.04 14.35
C ILE A 90 -6.99 21.85 15.42
N ASP A 91 -8.08 21.31 15.93
CA ASP A 91 -8.79 21.91 17.06
C ASP A 91 -7.92 21.90 18.33
N THR A 92 -8.04 22.98 19.10
CA THR A 92 -7.48 23.16 20.43
C THR A 92 -7.80 22.00 21.39
N ARG A 93 -9.00 21.39 21.31
CA ARG A 93 -9.39 20.26 22.18
C ARG A 93 -8.56 19.02 21.88
N LEU A 94 -8.39 18.69 20.60
CA LEU A 94 -7.54 17.59 20.17
C LEU A 94 -6.07 17.86 20.53
N ASN A 95 -5.60 19.10 20.36
CA ASN A 95 -4.25 19.47 20.78
C ASN A 95 -4.05 19.22 22.29
N LYS A 96 -4.96 19.70 23.15
CA LYS A 96 -4.90 19.45 24.60
C LYS A 96 -4.88 17.96 24.94
N PHE A 97 -5.67 17.13 24.24
CA PHE A 97 -5.67 15.69 24.45
C PHE A 97 -4.31 15.05 24.10
N ILE A 98 -3.69 15.44 22.99
CA ILE A 98 -2.38 14.93 22.58
C ILE A 98 -1.29 15.30 23.61
N TRP A 99 -1.39 16.49 24.20
CA TRP A 99 -0.46 16.96 25.23
C TRP A 99 -0.83 16.55 26.65
N SER A 100 -1.97 15.88 26.88
CA SER A 100 -2.48 15.58 28.23
C SER A 100 -1.56 14.68 29.06
N LYS A 101 -0.88 13.72 28.41
CA LYS A 101 0.13 12.86 29.03
C LYS A 101 1.53 13.49 29.10
N GLY A 102 1.68 14.72 28.60
CA GLY A 102 2.96 15.39 28.48
C GLY A 102 3.92 14.70 27.52
N ILE A 103 5.21 14.82 27.81
CA ILE A 103 6.30 14.38 26.93
C ILE A 103 6.67 12.90 27.15
N LYS A 104 6.08 12.21 28.13
CA LYS A 104 6.53 10.88 28.58
C LYS A 104 6.09 9.74 27.66
#